data_AF-A0AAE0MDG1-F1
#
_entry.id   AF-A0AAE0MDG1-F1
#
_cell.length_a   1.000
_cell.length_b   1.000
_cell.length_c   1.000
_cell.angle_alpha   90.00
_cell.angle_beta   90.00
_cell.angle_gamma   90.00
#
_symmetry.space_group_name_H-M   'P 1'
#
loop_
_entity.id
_entity.type
_entity.pdbx_description
1 polymer ?
#
loop_
_entity_poly.entity_id
_entity_poly.type
_entity_poly.pdbx_seq_one_letter_code
_entity_poly.pdbx_strand_id
1 'polypeptide(L)'
;MHLLHSLTTLLASGAALALAVPAKLVARDSPFSDLDLPADFWGNMDNYCRNGVPTKRRSRSVPGHPLDRRASKPSGYQEVAPGTYTKDFEAVTVNGAWTDFLVTCFGVVIIGDSTNAVSYSKFLAHFYATPSLLDSLWTDVKNEVTAQGLTNLRGWISLPDRSTAPADLDQNDMLTVENTMRDLVTQLTGQAPTVRYHNMADASARVGDVGTMQYNNADKTVLIDGTVVEFGT
;
A
#
# COMPACT_ATOMS: atom_id res chain seq x y z
N MET A 1 23.61 21.32 72.74
CA MET A 1 22.30 21.27 72.07
C MET A 1 22.52 21.85 70.67
N HIS A 2 22.71 20.99 69.66
CA HIS A 2 21.68 20.53 68.70
C HIS A 2 21.29 21.67 67.72
N LEU A 3 21.20 21.51 66.41
CA LEU A 3 21.28 20.38 65.48
C LEU A 3 21.43 20.98 64.05
N LEU A 4 21.85 20.14 63.10
CA LEU A 4 21.88 20.39 61.65
C LEU A 4 20.56 20.96 61.08
N HIS A 5 20.61 21.61 59.90
CA HIS A 5 20.06 21.03 58.65
C HIS A 5 20.38 21.91 57.42
N SER A 6 20.99 21.25 56.43
CA SER A 6 21.20 21.71 55.06
C SER A 6 19.89 21.93 54.32
N LEU A 7 19.85 22.88 53.38
CA LEU A 7 18.92 22.82 52.25
C LEU A 7 19.66 23.17 50.95
N THR A 8 20.14 22.12 50.30
CA THR A 8 20.51 22.09 48.88
C THR A 8 19.27 22.29 48.02
N THR A 9 19.19 23.38 47.26
CA THR A 9 18.22 23.54 46.18
C THR A 9 18.86 23.03 44.89
N LEU A 10 18.41 21.86 44.43
CA LEU A 10 18.69 21.33 43.09
C LEU A 10 18.03 22.23 42.04
N LEU A 11 18.83 22.89 41.20
CA LEU A 11 18.40 23.36 39.89
C LEU A 11 18.32 22.15 38.96
N ALA A 12 17.14 21.53 38.88
CA ALA A 12 16.82 20.58 37.84
C ALA A 12 16.77 21.33 36.50
N SER A 13 17.88 21.27 35.78
CA SER A 13 17.98 21.70 34.39
C SER A 13 17.11 20.77 33.56
N GLY A 14 15.94 21.25 33.14
CA GLY A 14 15.04 20.57 32.22
C GLY A 14 15.66 20.51 30.83
N ALA A 15 16.57 19.56 30.62
CA ALA A 15 16.89 19.07 29.30
C ALA A 15 15.67 18.28 28.83
N ALA A 16 14.88 18.89 27.94
CA ALA A 16 13.93 18.15 27.13
C ALA A 16 14.75 17.16 26.29
N LEU A 17 14.88 15.93 26.79
CA LEU A 17 15.27 14.78 25.99
C LEU A 17 14.21 14.66 24.91
N ALA A 18 14.52 15.20 23.73
CA ALA A 18 14.03 14.62 22.50
C ALA A 18 14.42 13.14 22.59
N LEU A 19 13.43 12.29 22.92
CA LEU A 19 13.53 10.87 22.73
C LEU A 19 13.72 10.69 21.23
N ALA A 20 14.99 10.68 20.81
CA ALA A 20 15.40 10.07 19.57
C ALA A 20 14.90 8.63 19.68
N VAL A 21 13.74 8.37 19.08
CA VAL A 21 13.26 7.02 18.82
C VAL A 21 14.44 6.34 18.12
N PRO A 22 15.07 5.32 18.73
CA PRO A 22 16.18 4.67 18.07
C PRO A 22 15.61 4.00 16.82
N ALA A 23 15.90 4.63 15.69
CA ALA A 23 15.73 4.07 14.36
C ALA A 23 16.57 2.80 14.28
N LYS A 24 15.92 1.67 14.61
CA LYS A 24 16.24 0.40 13.99
C LYS A 24 15.01 -0.01 13.20
N LEU A 25 14.90 0.62 12.03
CA LEU A 25 14.28 0.03 10.86
C LEU A 25 15.00 -1.30 10.59
N VAL A 26 14.68 -2.34 11.35
CA VAL A 26 14.83 -3.70 10.83
C VAL A 26 13.54 -3.96 10.08
N ALA A 27 13.38 -3.25 8.96
CA ALA A 27 12.52 -3.74 7.92
C ALA A 27 13.10 -5.12 7.60
N ARG A 28 12.36 -6.18 7.95
CA ARG A 28 12.71 -7.54 7.54
C ARG A 28 13.07 -7.47 6.06
N ASP A 29 14.18 -8.10 5.67
CA ASP A 29 14.59 -8.11 4.26
C ASP A 29 13.58 -8.89 3.40
N SER A 30 12.67 -9.64 4.04
CA SER A 30 11.66 -10.46 3.38
C SER A 30 10.35 -10.54 4.18
N PRO A 31 9.65 -9.40 4.40
CA PRO A 31 8.54 -9.32 5.35
C PRO A 31 7.36 -10.25 5.04
N PHE A 32 7.13 -10.62 3.77
CA PHE A 32 6.08 -11.52 3.33
C PHE A 32 6.55 -12.97 3.23
N SER A 33 7.79 -13.22 2.76
CA SER A 33 8.35 -14.59 2.77
C SER A 33 8.56 -15.12 4.19
N ASP A 34 8.80 -14.24 5.16
CA ASP A 34 8.98 -14.58 6.58
C ASP A 34 7.66 -14.90 7.33
N LEU A 35 6.50 -14.80 6.67
CA LEU A 35 5.20 -15.09 7.30
C LEU A 35 4.94 -16.58 7.48
N ASP A 36 5.72 -17.45 6.82
CA ASP A 36 5.58 -18.91 6.87
C ASP A 36 4.15 -19.39 6.54
N LEU A 37 3.46 -18.65 5.66
CA LEU A 37 2.12 -19.01 5.22
C LEU A 37 2.17 -20.18 4.21
N PRO A 38 1.11 -21.00 4.15
CA PRO A 38 1.07 -22.17 3.28
C PRO A 38 1.33 -21.85 1.79
N ALA A 39 2.04 -22.74 1.09
CA ALA A 39 2.36 -22.55 -0.32
C ALA A 39 1.11 -22.55 -1.23
N ASP A 40 0.08 -23.30 -0.85
CA ASP A 40 -1.23 -23.31 -1.50
C ASP A 40 -1.99 -22.00 -1.27
N PHE A 41 -1.90 -21.39 -0.08
CA PHE A 41 -2.42 -20.04 0.15
C PHE A 41 -1.81 -19.03 -0.83
N TRP A 42 -0.47 -18.98 -0.93
CA TRP A 42 0.21 -18.08 -1.87
C TRP A 42 -0.09 -18.41 -3.33
N GLY A 43 -0.20 -19.69 -3.67
CA GLY A 43 -0.59 -20.13 -5.01
C GLY A 43 -2.02 -19.68 -5.37
N ASN A 44 -2.95 -19.73 -4.41
CA ASN A 44 -4.30 -19.25 -4.62
C ASN A 44 -4.32 -17.73 -4.77
N MET A 45 -3.66 -16.98 -3.88
CA MET A 45 -3.53 -15.52 -3.99
C MET A 45 -2.93 -15.08 -5.33
N ASP A 46 -1.86 -15.73 -5.80
CA ASP A 46 -1.27 -15.50 -7.12
C ASP A 46 -2.30 -15.75 -8.23
N ASN A 47 -2.95 -16.91 -8.24
CA ASN A 47 -3.94 -17.25 -9.25
C ASN A 47 -5.06 -16.20 -9.34
N TYR A 48 -5.55 -15.73 -8.19
CA TYR A 48 -6.54 -14.67 -8.09
C TYR A 48 -6.02 -13.31 -8.56
N CYS A 49 -4.75 -12.97 -8.29
CA CYS A 49 -4.08 -11.74 -8.74
C CYS A 49 -3.70 -11.76 -10.23
N ARG A 50 -3.54 -12.95 -10.83
CA ARG A 50 -3.19 -13.10 -12.25
C ARG A 50 -4.39 -13.22 -13.18
N ASN A 51 -5.36 -14.03 -12.78
CA ASN A 51 -6.44 -14.49 -13.65
C ASN A 51 -7.82 -14.01 -13.19
N GLY A 52 -7.90 -13.29 -12.06
CA GLY A 52 -9.16 -12.99 -11.39
C GLY A 52 -9.71 -14.22 -10.67
N VAL A 53 -10.86 -14.09 -10.01
CA VAL A 53 -11.56 -15.24 -9.45
C VAL A 53 -11.92 -16.19 -10.59
N PRO A 54 -11.32 -17.40 -10.67
CA PRO A 54 -11.69 -18.36 -11.68
C PRO A 54 -13.05 -18.87 -11.29
N THR A 55 -14.09 -18.21 -11.77
CA THR A 55 -15.42 -18.73 -11.57
C THR A 55 -15.45 -20.09 -12.26
N LYS A 56 -15.78 -21.12 -11.48
CA LYS A 56 -16.34 -22.39 -12.00
C LYS A 56 -17.61 -22.17 -12.84
N ARG A 57 -18.04 -20.91 -13.04
CA ARG A 57 -18.70 -20.51 -14.27
C ARG A 57 -17.62 -20.26 -15.31
N ARG A 58 -17.34 -21.29 -16.13
CA ARG A 58 -17.30 -21.04 -17.57
C ARG A 58 -18.51 -20.13 -17.85
N SER A 59 -18.28 -18.83 -17.91
CA SER A 59 -19.18 -17.96 -18.64
C SER A 59 -19.06 -18.54 -20.03
N ARG A 60 -20.03 -19.40 -20.35
CA ARG A 60 -20.30 -19.89 -21.68
C ARG A 60 -20.17 -18.64 -22.52
N SER A 61 -19.08 -18.54 -23.28
CA SER A 61 -18.72 -17.38 -24.08
C SER A 61 -19.99 -16.89 -24.75
N VAL A 62 -20.63 -15.87 -24.15
CA VAL A 62 -21.78 -15.21 -24.73
C VAL A 62 -21.15 -14.42 -25.86
N PRO A 63 -21.47 -14.72 -27.12
CA PRO A 63 -20.94 -13.93 -28.23
C PRO A 63 -21.32 -12.46 -27.98
N GLY A 64 -20.32 -11.62 -27.66
CA GLY A 64 -20.51 -10.22 -27.30
C GLY A 64 -20.11 -9.81 -25.87
N HIS A 65 -19.81 -10.74 -24.96
CA HIS A 65 -19.26 -10.42 -23.62
C HIS A 65 -17.87 -11.04 -23.45
N PRO A 66 -16.78 -10.31 -23.76
CA PRO A 66 -15.43 -10.80 -23.52
C PRO A 66 -15.20 -11.00 -22.02
N LEU A 67 -14.44 -12.03 -21.69
CA LEU A 67 -13.89 -12.25 -20.34
C LEU A 67 -13.18 -10.96 -19.87
N ASP A 68 -13.53 -10.50 -18.67
CA ASP A 68 -12.74 -9.68 -17.75
C ASP A 68 -11.86 -8.59 -18.38
N ARG A 69 -12.49 -7.50 -18.84
CA ARG A 69 -11.74 -6.31 -19.24
C ARG A 69 -11.26 -5.59 -17.97
N ARG A 70 -9.94 -5.50 -17.79
CA ARG A 70 -9.28 -4.51 -16.94
C ARG A 70 -9.96 -3.15 -17.10
N ALA A 71 -10.03 -2.37 -16.01
CA ALA A 71 -10.65 -1.06 -16.06
C ALA A 71 -9.94 -0.21 -17.13
N SER A 72 -10.67 0.66 -17.83
CA SER A 72 -10.03 1.49 -18.85
C SER A 72 -9.23 2.58 -18.16
N LYS A 73 -7.90 2.57 -18.37
CA LYS A 73 -7.02 3.62 -17.85
C LYS A 73 -7.54 5.02 -18.22
N PRO A 74 -7.68 5.93 -17.25
CA PRO A 74 -8.06 7.31 -17.54
C PRO A 74 -7.03 8.02 -18.45
N SER A 75 -7.51 8.91 -19.32
CA SER A 75 -6.64 9.65 -20.24
C SER A 75 -5.62 10.52 -19.50
N GLY A 76 -4.38 10.54 -19.97
CA GLY A 76 -3.29 11.35 -19.39
C GLY A 76 -2.68 10.80 -18.09
N TYR A 77 -3.06 9.59 -17.67
CA TYR A 77 -2.45 8.90 -16.52
C TYR A 77 -1.38 7.90 -16.95
N GLN A 78 -0.32 7.82 -16.15
CA GLN A 78 0.68 6.75 -16.21
C GLN A 78 0.08 5.46 -15.65
N GLU A 79 0.21 4.35 -16.37
CA GLU A 79 -0.19 3.05 -15.86
C GLU A 79 0.90 2.46 -14.99
N VAL A 80 0.55 1.95 -13.81
CA VAL A 80 1.46 1.17 -12.96
C VAL A 80 1.09 -0.30 -13.11
N ALA A 81 1.99 -1.05 -13.76
CA ALA A 81 1.80 -2.47 -13.99
C ALA A 81 2.00 -3.28 -12.69
N PRO A 82 1.39 -4.48 -12.58
CA PRO A 82 1.64 -5.36 -11.44
C PRO A 82 3.13 -5.68 -11.26
N GLY A 83 3.61 -5.65 -10.02
CA GLY A 83 5.01 -5.88 -9.69
C GLY A 83 5.91 -4.67 -9.91
N THR A 84 5.34 -3.50 -10.18
CA THR A 84 6.10 -2.25 -10.43
C THR A 84 5.60 -1.11 -9.57
N TYR A 85 6.39 -0.04 -9.52
CA TYR A 85 5.99 1.24 -8.99
C TYR A 85 6.42 2.36 -9.93
N THR A 86 5.79 3.52 -9.81
CA THR A 86 6.24 4.75 -10.42
C THR A 86 6.39 5.84 -9.36
N LYS A 87 7.22 6.83 -9.66
CA LYS A 87 7.53 7.98 -8.82
C LYS A 87 7.51 9.24 -9.66
N ASP A 88 7.08 10.37 -9.09
CA ASP A 88 6.94 11.68 -9.75
C ASP A 88 6.61 11.55 -11.24
N PHE A 89 5.34 11.22 -11.44
CA PHE A 89 4.70 10.88 -12.71
C PHE A 89 5.22 11.75 -13.86
N GLU A 90 5.60 11.10 -14.96
CA GLU A 90 6.29 11.72 -16.08
C GLU A 90 5.63 13.04 -16.50
N ALA A 91 6.42 14.05 -16.90
CA ALA A 91 5.91 15.36 -17.31
C ALA A 91 4.87 15.30 -18.45
N VAL A 92 4.87 14.22 -19.25
CA VAL A 92 3.87 13.94 -20.30
C VAL A 92 2.57 13.33 -19.75
N THR A 93 2.60 12.71 -18.58
CA THR A 93 1.42 12.23 -17.84
C THR A 93 0.93 13.35 -16.94
N VAL A 94 0.23 14.31 -17.56
CA VAL A 94 -0.23 15.55 -16.91
C VAL A 94 -1.06 15.29 -15.65
N ASN A 95 -1.72 14.12 -15.57
CA ASN A 95 -2.76 13.87 -14.58
C ASN A 95 -2.33 12.97 -13.42
N GLY A 96 -1.17 12.30 -13.47
CA GLY A 96 -0.66 11.44 -12.39
C GLY A 96 -0.56 9.97 -12.79
N ALA A 97 -0.75 9.04 -11.84
CA ALA A 97 -0.69 7.60 -12.10
C ALA A 97 -1.94 6.86 -11.66
N TRP A 98 -2.12 5.70 -12.28
CA TRP A 98 -3.29 4.86 -12.13
C TRP A 98 -2.88 3.40 -12.25
N THR A 99 -3.54 2.55 -11.49
CA THR A 99 -3.48 1.10 -11.61
C THR A 99 -4.86 0.51 -11.43
N ASP A 100 -5.05 -0.70 -11.92
CA ASP A 100 -6.23 -1.50 -11.65
C ASP A 100 -5.87 -2.88 -11.09
N PHE A 101 -6.90 -3.73 -11.02
CA PHE A 101 -6.78 -5.12 -10.62
C PHE A 101 -6.38 -5.36 -9.16
N LEU A 102 -6.67 -4.38 -8.30
CA LEU A 102 -6.36 -4.43 -6.87
C LEU A 102 -7.41 -5.16 -6.02
N VAL A 103 -8.29 -5.94 -6.66
CA VAL A 103 -9.28 -6.78 -5.96
C VAL A 103 -8.60 -7.97 -5.27
N THR A 104 -7.45 -8.38 -5.78
CA THR A 104 -6.69 -9.56 -5.34
C THR A 104 -5.18 -9.27 -5.24
N CYS A 105 -4.70 -8.27 -5.98
CA CYS A 105 -3.41 -7.62 -5.77
C CYS A 105 -3.53 -6.45 -4.79
N PHE A 106 -2.42 -5.85 -4.36
CA PHE A 106 -2.44 -4.70 -3.42
C PHE A 106 -1.93 -3.42 -4.10
N GLY A 107 -2.54 -2.29 -3.75
CA GLY A 107 -2.08 -0.98 -4.22
C GLY A 107 -1.62 -0.14 -3.04
N VAL A 108 -0.50 0.57 -3.19
CA VAL A 108 -0.02 1.50 -2.18
C VAL A 108 0.33 2.83 -2.83
N VAL A 109 -0.19 3.91 -2.27
CA VAL A 109 0.27 5.28 -2.56
C VAL A 109 0.99 5.82 -1.34
N ILE A 110 2.16 6.42 -1.56
CA ILE A 110 2.91 7.16 -0.55
C ILE A 110 3.15 8.57 -1.07
N ILE A 111 2.84 9.57 -0.24
CA ILE A 111 3.07 10.98 -0.56
C ILE A 111 3.80 11.63 0.62
N GLY A 112 4.84 12.39 0.33
CA GLY A 112 5.53 13.23 1.31
C GLY A 112 5.76 14.65 0.78
N ASP A 113 6.30 15.48 1.66
CA ASP A 113 6.73 16.83 1.32
C ASP A 113 8.25 16.85 1.13
N SER A 114 8.71 17.64 0.16
CA SER A 114 10.12 17.94 -0.02
C SER A 114 10.31 19.42 -0.31
N THR A 115 11.40 19.98 0.22
CA THR A 115 11.90 21.30 -0.16
C THR A 115 12.93 21.23 -1.30
N ASN A 116 13.36 20.02 -1.65
CA ASN A 116 14.29 19.78 -2.76
C ASN A 116 13.50 19.62 -4.06
N ALA A 117 13.73 20.53 -5.01
CA ALA A 117 13.01 20.60 -6.28
C ALA A 117 13.24 19.39 -7.21
N VAL A 118 14.25 18.55 -6.95
CA VAL A 118 14.52 17.32 -7.71
C VAL A 118 14.16 16.04 -6.96
N SER A 119 13.67 16.14 -5.73
CA SER A 119 13.25 14.96 -4.96
C SER A 119 11.91 14.45 -5.46
N TYR A 120 11.81 13.12 -5.53
CA TYR A 120 10.53 12.47 -5.76
C TYR A 120 9.68 12.50 -4.50
N SER A 121 8.43 12.92 -4.61
CA SER A 121 7.54 13.15 -3.46
C SER A 121 6.29 12.27 -3.46
N LYS A 122 6.03 11.56 -4.56
CA LYS A 122 4.81 10.80 -4.79
C LYS A 122 5.16 9.44 -5.40
N PHE A 123 4.55 8.40 -4.87
CA PHE A 123 4.78 7.02 -5.28
C PHE A 123 3.45 6.30 -5.40
N LEU A 124 3.26 5.55 -6.49
CA LEU A 124 2.18 4.57 -6.63
C LEU A 124 2.80 3.22 -6.99
N ALA A 125 2.50 2.20 -6.21
CA ALA A 125 3.01 0.84 -6.38
C ALA A 125 1.87 -0.16 -6.49
N HIS A 126 2.03 -1.13 -7.41
CA HIS A 126 1.13 -2.25 -7.58
C HIS A 126 1.85 -3.53 -7.15
N PHE A 127 1.49 -4.01 -5.97
CA PHE A 127 2.02 -5.20 -5.35
C PHE A 127 1.31 -6.45 -5.85
N TYR A 128 2.09 -7.31 -6.50
CA TYR A 128 1.64 -8.59 -6.99
C TYR A 128 1.66 -9.63 -5.85
N ALA A 129 0.59 -10.41 -5.66
CA ALA A 129 0.37 -11.22 -4.46
C ALA A 129 1.20 -12.53 -4.40
N THR A 130 2.50 -12.42 -4.61
CA THR A 130 3.49 -13.49 -4.38
C THR A 130 4.55 -13.00 -3.41
N PRO A 131 4.96 -13.80 -2.41
CA PRO A 131 5.77 -13.32 -1.29
C PRO A 131 7.10 -12.72 -1.76
N SER A 132 7.79 -13.35 -2.71
CA SER A 132 9.06 -12.83 -3.24
C SER A 132 8.93 -11.53 -4.04
N LEU A 133 7.83 -11.35 -4.80
CA LEU A 133 7.60 -10.09 -5.53
C LEU A 133 7.14 -8.98 -4.59
N LEU A 134 6.35 -9.32 -3.56
CA LEU A 134 5.98 -8.38 -2.50
C LEU A 134 7.23 -7.87 -1.77
N ASP A 135 8.13 -8.78 -1.38
CA ASP A 135 9.36 -8.45 -0.68
C ASP A 135 10.29 -7.57 -1.51
N SER A 136 10.52 -7.94 -2.78
CA SER A 136 11.36 -7.18 -3.69
C SER A 136 10.80 -5.78 -3.92
N LEU A 137 9.51 -5.68 -4.29
CA LEU A 137 8.90 -4.38 -4.59
C LEU A 137 8.83 -3.49 -3.35
N TRP A 138 8.53 -4.07 -2.17
CA TRP A 138 8.53 -3.31 -0.93
C TRP A 138 9.90 -2.76 -0.62
N THR A 139 10.95 -3.58 -0.78
CA THR A 139 12.33 -3.16 -0.57
C THR A 139 12.71 -1.99 -1.48
N ASP A 140 12.35 -2.08 -2.76
CA ASP A 140 12.63 -1.02 -3.74
C ASP A 140 11.89 0.28 -3.38
N VAL A 141 10.59 0.21 -3.10
CA VAL A 141 9.77 1.38 -2.73
C VAL A 141 10.28 2.02 -1.43
N LYS A 142 10.54 1.22 -0.39
CA LYS A 142 11.05 1.68 0.90
C LYS A 142 12.38 2.41 0.73
N ASN A 143 13.32 1.81 0.01
CA ASN A 143 14.64 2.38 -0.20
C ASN A 143 14.54 3.70 -0.98
N GLU A 144 13.72 3.73 -2.02
CA GLU A 144 13.50 4.93 -2.83
C GLU A 144 12.90 6.06 -1.98
N VAL A 145 11.78 5.81 -1.28
CA VAL A 145 11.12 6.81 -0.41
C VAL A 145 12.08 7.34 0.65
N THR A 146 12.86 6.45 1.27
CA THR A 146 13.84 6.83 2.31
C THR A 146 14.94 7.72 1.73
N ALA A 147 15.45 7.40 0.53
CA ALA A 147 16.50 8.16 -0.13
C ALA A 147 16.08 9.59 -0.48
N GLN A 148 14.78 9.85 -0.64
CA GLN A 148 14.26 11.19 -0.95
C GLN A 148 14.24 12.15 0.24
N GLY A 149 14.41 11.66 1.48
CA GLY A 149 14.46 12.52 2.68
C GLY A 149 13.16 13.29 2.92
N LEU A 150 12.02 12.70 2.56
CA LEU A 150 10.70 13.34 2.65
C LEU A 150 10.25 13.54 4.10
N THR A 151 9.45 14.57 4.32
CA THR A 151 8.73 14.81 5.58
C THR A 151 7.22 14.62 5.37
N ASN A 152 6.44 14.58 6.47
CA ASN A 152 4.98 14.50 6.43
C ASN A 152 4.44 13.37 5.53
N LEU A 153 5.09 12.20 5.60
CA LEU A 153 4.72 11.04 4.81
C LEU A 153 3.31 10.56 5.17
N ARG A 154 2.53 10.25 4.14
CA ARG A 154 1.14 9.76 4.21
C ARG A 154 1.00 8.56 3.29
N GLY A 155 0.23 7.57 3.74
CA GLY A 155 0.03 6.31 3.02
C GLY A 155 -1.43 6.00 2.80
N TRP A 156 -1.74 5.47 1.61
CA TRP A 156 -3.03 4.86 1.29
C TRP A 156 -2.78 3.43 0.82
N ILE A 157 -3.66 2.52 1.21
CA ILE A 157 -3.60 1.12 0.80
C ILE A 157 -4.94 0.68 0.25
N SER A 158 -4.87 0.00 -0.88
CA SER A 158 -5.96 -0.74 -1.50
C SER A 158 -5.75 -2.23 -1.24
N LEU A 159 -6.66 -2.87 -0.51
CA LEU A 159 -6.56 -4.27 -0.07
C LEU A 159 -7.77 -5.13 -0.49
N PRO A 160 -7.60 -6.44 -0.69
CA PRO A 160 -8.72 -7.37 -0.81
C PRO A 160 -9.54 -7.45 0.49
N ASP A 161 -10.88 -7.50 0.39
CA ASP A 161 -11.79 -7.70 1.52
C ASP A 161 -11.88 -9.19 1.87
N ARG A 162 -11.18 -9.60 2.93
CA ARG A 162 -11.19 -10.98 3.45
C ARG A 162 -12.58 -11.51 3.78
N SER A 163 -13.56 -10.67 4.11
CA SER A 163 -14.93 -11.12 4.42
C SER A 163 -15.67 -11.66 3.18
N THR A 164 -15.18 -11.30 2.00
CA THR A 164 -15.70 -11.71 0.70
C THR A 164 -14.79 -12.70 -0.03
N ALA A 165 -13.73 -13.16 0.65
CA ALA A 165 -12.76 -14.06 0.06
C ALA A 165 -13.39 -15.40 -0.35
N PRO A 166 -12.98 -15.95 -1.50
CA PRO A 166 -13.25 -17.33 -1.85
C PRO A 166 -12.85 -18.32 -0.74
N ALA A 167 -13.60 -19.42 -0.62
CA ALA A 167 -13.42 -20.38 0.48
C ALA A 167 -12.07 -21.12 0.49
N ASP A 168 -11.30 -21.04 -0.60
CA ASP A 168 -9.95 -21.58 -0.73
C ASP A 168 -8.85 -20.58 -0.31
N LEU A 169 -9.23 -19.39 0.17
CA LEU A 169 -8.36 -18.45 0.86
C LEU A 169 -8.72 -18.41 2.35
N ASP A 170 -7.77 -18.78 3.21
CA ASP A 170 -7.94 -18.68 4.65
C ASP A 170 -7.96 -17.22 5.10
N GLN A 171 -8.98 -16.84 5.88
CA GLN A 171 -9.19 -15.46 6.30
C GLN A 171 -8.14 -14.97 7.32
N ASN A 172 -7.56 -15.86 8.13
CA ASN A 172 -6.52 -15.50 9.09
C ASN A 172 -5.18 -15.30 8.37
N ASP A 173 -4.88 -16.12 7.38
CA ASP A 173 -3.70 -15.94 6.53
C ASP A 173 -3.79 -14.63 5.76
N MET A 174 -4.95 -14.31 5.17
CA MET A 174 -5.22 -13.01 4.55
C MET A 174 -5.06 -11.85 5.54
N LEU A 175 -5.59 -11.98 6.76
CA LEU A 175 -5.44 -10.98 7.82
C LEU A 175 -3.96 -10.76 8.19
N THR A 176 -3.16 -11.83 8.17
CA THR A 176 -1.72 -11.76 8.45
C THR A 176 -0.99 -10.95 7.37
N VAL A 177 -1.31 -11.17 6.09
CA VAL A 177 -0.76 -10.39 4.97
C VAL A 177 -1.23 -8.92 5.04
N GLU A 178 -2.51 -8.67 5.31
CA GLU A 178 -3.08 -7.34 5.49
C GLU A 178 -2.35 -6.56 6.59
N ASN A 179 -2.20 -7.15 7.78
CA ASN A 179 -1.51 -6.51 8.90
C ASN A 179 -0.05 -6.21 8.56
N THR A 180 0.62 -7.14 7.87
CA THR A 180 2.01 -6.95 7.45
C THR A 180 2.13 -5.73 6.52
N MET A 181 1.29 -5.62 5.49
CA MET A 181 1.31 -4.45 4.60
C MET A 181 1.02 -3.14 5.33
N ARG A 182 0.03 -3.13 6.24
CA ARG A 182 -0.32 -1.95 7.05
C ARG A 182 0.84 -1.54 7.98
N ASP A 183 1.47 -2.50 8.63
CA ASP A 183 2.60 -2.27 9.53
C ASP A 183 3.81 -1.73 8.77
N LEU A 184 4.10 -2.28 7.59
CA LEU A 184 5.18 -1.80 6.73
C LEU A 184 4.99 -0.34 6.31
N VAL A 185 3.80 0.02 5.82
CA VAL A 185 3.48 1.41 5.46
C VAL A 185 3.49 2.31 6.69
N THR A 186 3.00 1.84 7.84
CA THR A 186 3.04 2.59 9.10
C THR A 186 4.48 2.86 9.55
N GLN A 187 5.35 1.86 9.48
CA GLN A 187 6.77 1.99 9.83
C GLN A 187 7.50 2.98 8.90
N LEU A 188 7.19 2.96 7.61
CA LEU A 188 7.81 3.86 6.62
C LEU A 188 7.32 5.30 6.77
N THR A 189 6.02 5.50 7.02
CA THR A 189 5.40 6.83 7.02
C THR A 189 5.31 7.46 8.42
N GLY A 190 5.46 6.66 9.48
CA GLY A 190 5.23 7.06 10.87
C GLY A 190 3.76 7.25 11.25
N GLN A 191 2.82 6.93 10.35
CA GLN A 191 1.38 7.12 10.55
C GLN A 191 0.59 5.93 10.02
N ALA A 192 -0.56 5.64 10.62
CA ALA A 192 -1.43 4.61 10.09
C ALA A 192 -1.91 5.00 8.67
N PRO A 193 -1.86 4.09 7.69
CA PRO A 193 -2.38 4.36 6.35
C PRO A 193 -3.90 4.37 6.35
N THR A 194 -4.49 5.14 5.43
CA THR A 194 -5.91 5.00 5.09
C THR A 194 -6.10 3.79 4.18
N VAL A 195 -7.06 2.93 4.51
CA VAL A 195 -7.25 1.64 3.83
C VAL A 195 -8.62 1.59 3.16
N ARG A 196 -8.67 1.09 1.93
CA ARG A 196 -9.91 0.74 1.25
C ARG A 196 -9.90 -0.74 0.86
N TYR A 197 -10.99 -1.43 1.18
CA TYR A 197 -11.16 -2.85 0.91
C TYR A 197 -11.98 -3.09 -0.36
N HIS A 198 -11.60 -4.13 -1.11
CA HIS A 198 -12.22 -4.54 -2.37
C HIS A 198 -12.90 -5.88 -2.25
N ASN A 199 -14.18 -5.92 -2.62
CA ASN A 199 -14.91 -7.17 -2.66
C ASN A 199 -14.28 -8.14 -3.67
N MET A 200 -13.78 -9.27 -3.17
CA MET A 200 -13.13 -10.29 -3.99
C MET A 200 -14.10 -11.02 -4.92
N ALA A 201 -15.38 -11.10 -4.57
CA ALA A 201 -16.41 -11.70 -5.41
C ALA A 201 -16.65 -10.91 -6.72
N ASP A 202 -16.45 -9.58 -6.66
CA ASP A 202 -16.62 -8.68 -7.81
C ASP A 202 -15.49 -8.82 -8.84
N ALA A 203 -14.41 -9.56 -8.51
CA ALA A 203 -13.33 -9.86 -9.44
C ALA A 203 -13.80 -10.50 -10.75
N SER A 204 -14.96 -11.18 -10.73
CA SER A 204 -15.51 -11.98 -11.85
C SER A 204 -16.63 -11.30 -12.65
N ALA A 205 -17.11 -10.13 -12.23
CA ALA A 205 -18.30 -9.49 -12.80
C ALA A 205 -18.08 -8.02 -13.22
N ARG A 206 -16.82 -7.59 -13.32
CA ARG A 206 -16.43 -6.17 -13.27
C ARG A 206 -17.17 -5.29 -14.29
N VAL A 207 -17.79 -4.23 -13.75
CA VAL A 207 -18.31 -3.06 -14.47
C VAL A 207 -17.79 -1.82 -13.73
N GLY A 208 -17.12 -0.89 -14.42
CA GLY A 208 -16.66 0.38 -13.83
C GLY A 208 -15.29 0.34 -13.15
N ASP A 209 -15.09 1.21 -12.15
CA ASP A 209 -13.78 1.53 -11.54
C ASP A 209 -13.35 0.57 -10.40
N VAL A 210 -14.01 -0.57 -10.20
CA VAL A 210 -13.72 -1.48 -9.07
C VAL A 210 -12.31 -2.08 -9.14
N GLY A 211 -11.59 -2.02 -8.02
CA GLY A 211 -10.20 -2.44 -7.88
C GLY A 211 -9.22 -1.49 -8.55
N THR A 212 -9.57 -0.21 -8.68
CA THR A 212 -8.66 0.82 -9.23
C THR A 212 -8.10 1.70 -8.13
N MET A 213 -6.87 2.16 -8.33
CA MET A 213 -6.25 3.17 -7.50
C MET A 213 -5.57 4.21 -8.38
N GLN A 214 -5.78 5.47 -8.05
CA GLN A 214 -5.33 6.61 -8.81
C GLN A 214 -4.74 7.64 -7.87
N TYR A 215 -3.65 8.26 -8.28
CA TYR A 215 -3.16 9.50 -7.71
C TYR A 215 -3.27 10.60 -8.75
N ASN A 216 -3.99 11.67 -8.43
CA ASN A 216 -4.13 12.84 -9.29
C ASN A 216 -3.02 13.86 -8.98
N ASN A 217 -2.22 14.20 -9.99
CA ASN A 217 -1.08 15.10 -9.84
C ASN A 217 -1.49 16.57 -9.59
N ALA A 218 -2.63 17.00 -10.15
CA ALA A 218 -3.06 18.39 -10.13
C ALA A 218 -3.53 18.86 -8.75
N ASP A 219 -4.35 18.05 -8.08
CA ASP A 219 -4.95 18.35 -6.77
C ASP A 219 -4.42 17.47 -5.63
N LYS A 220 -3.50 16.55 -5.95
CA LYS A 220 -2.88 15.59 -5.03
C LYS A 220 -3.87 14.61 -4.38
N THR A 221 -5.05 14.44 -4.97
CA THR A 221 -6.06 13.50 -4.45
C THR A 221 -5.68 12.06 -4.77
N VAL A 222 -6.06 11.16 -3.87
CA VAL A 222 -6.02 9.71 -4.10
C VAL A 222 -7.44 9.24 -4.31
N LEU A 223 -7.69 8.55 -5.42
CA LEU A 223 -8.96 7.91 -5.67
C LEU A 223 -8.77 6.39 -5.58
N ILE A 224 -9.70 5.73 -4.90
CA ILE A 224 -9.84 4.27 -4.93
C ILE A 224 -11.27 3.99 -5.39
N ASP A 225 -11.41 3.20 -6.45
CA ASP A 225 -12.67 2.95 -7.14
C ASP A 225 -13.41 4.22 -7.58
N GLY A 226 -12.67 5.17 -8.15
CA GLY A 226 -13.21 6.45 -8.60
C GLY A 226 -13.70 7.38 -7.47
N THR A 227 -13.51 7.00 -6.20
CA THR A 227 -13.93 7.79 -5.04
C THR A 227 -12.70 8.38 -4.34
N VAL A 228 -12.77 9.67 -3.98
CA VAL A 228 -11.69 10.32 -3.21
C VAL A 228 -11.59 9.66 -1.83
N VAL A 229 -10.37 9.28 -1.46
CA VAL A 229 -10.05 8.70 -0.17
C VAL A 229 -9.17 9.67 0.61
N GLU A 230 -9.77 10.35 1.57
CA GLU A 230 -9.08 11.33 2.42
C GLU A 230 -8.13 10.63 3.40
N PHE A 231 -6.95 11.22 3.61
CA PHE A 231 -5.99 10.68 4.58
C PHE A 231 -6.51 10.83 6.01
N GLY A 232 -6.31 9.80 6.83
CA GLY A 232 -6.73 9.77 8.24
C GLY A 232 -8.20 9.42 8.46
N THR A 233 -8.91 9.00 7.41
CA THR A 233 -10.26 8.42 7.50
C THR A 233 -10.26 6.91 7.66
#